data_AF-A0A9Q0ZVZ7-F1
#
_entry.id   AF-A0A9Q0ZVZ7-F1
#
_cell.length_a   1.000
_cell.length_b   1.000
_cell.length_c   1.000
_cell.angle_alpha   90.00
_cell.angle_beta   90.00
_cell.angle_gamma   90.00
#
_symmetry.space_group_name_H-M   'P 1'
#
loop_
_entity.id
_entity.type
_entity.pdbx_description
1 polymer ?
#
loop_
_entity_poly.entity_id
_entity_poly.type
_entity_poly.pdbx_seq_one_letter_code
_entity_poly.pdbx_strand_id
1 'polypeptide(L)'
;MAKRLSLDKRIALRIKNEEKLVTSVGKTKDRKNENEKIDELVMEYSASTNLVSLDWKKMKIPPVLTSAEHVWLFKLMQPMKTLLQVKDNLQENLGREPTDSELAKTTNMDVLQVRKQIAVGRAARNKLIKHNLRLVLFVIKKHFQDFANGYKISRSLSGGSEGTYYSN
;
A
#
# COMPACT_ATOMS: atom_id res chain seq x y z
N MET A 1 -13.10 44.63 -41.49
CA MET A 1 -11.66 44.95 -41.37
C MET A 1 -11.08 44.26 -40.12
N ALA A 2 -10.25 43.23 -40.28
CA ALA A 2 -9.57 42.59 -39.14
C ALA A 2 -8.46 43.51 -38.61
N LYS A 3 -8.59 44.00 -37.37
CA LYS A 3 -7.54 44.80 -36.72
C LYS A 3 -6.32 43.91 -36.43
N ARG A 4 -5.18 44.22 -37.07
CA ARG A 4 -3.89 43.59 -36.73
C ARG A 4 -3.51 43.93 -35.29
N LEU A 5 -3.14 42.91 -34.50
CA LEU A 5 -2.61 43.07 -33.15
C LEU A 5 -1.24 43.78 -33.18
N SER A 6 -1.00 44.67 -32.22
CA SER A 6 0.31 45.30 -32.02
C SER A 6 1.38 44.26 -31.65
N LEU A 7 2.65 44.58 -31.91
CA LEU A 7 3.78 43.68 -31.67
C LEU A 7 3.85 43.20 -30.21
N ASP A 8 3.66 44.10 -29.24
CA ASP A 8 3.71 43.77 -27.81
C ASP A 8 2.60 42.80 -27.40
N LYS A 9 1.39 42.98 -27.95
CA LYS A 9 0.27 42.06 -27.71
C LYS A 9 0.54 40.66 -28.28
N ARG A 10 1.28 40.57 -29.40
CA ARG A 10 1.68 39.28 -29.98
C ARG A 10 2.74 38.57 -29.13
N ILE A 11 3.70 39.31 -28.59
CA ILE A 11 4.75 38.77 -27.71
C ILE A 11 4.14 38.25 -26.40
N ALA A 12 3.27 39.04 -25.76
CA ALA A 12 2.59 38.65 -24.52
C ALA A 12 1.70 37.40 -24.71
N LEU A 13 0.99 37.30 -25.84
CA LEU A 13 0.17 36.12 -26.15
C LEU A 13 1.02 34.86 -26.32
N ARG A 14 2.22 34.99 -26.90
CA ARG A 14 3.15 33.89 -27.11
C ARG A 14 3.74 33.39 -25.79
N ILE A 15 4.19 34.29 -24.92
CA ILE A 15 4.69 33.95 -23.58
C ILE A 15 3.61 33.24 -22.76
N LYS A 16 2.39 33.77 -22.74
CA LYS A 16 1.25 33.15 -22.03
C LYS A 16 0.91 31.76 -22.58
N ASN A 17 1.02 31.55 -23.89
CA ASN A 17 0.82 30.23 -24.49
C ASN A 17 1.97 29.27 -24.14
N GLU A 18 3.22 29.72 -24.17
CA GLU A 18 4.40 28.92 -23.79
C GLU A 18 4.35 28.52 -22.31
N GLU A 19 4.01 29.42 -21.39
CA GLU A 19 3.79 29.10 -19.96
C GLU A 19 2.67 28.07 -19.75
N LYS A 20 1.56 28.21 -20.48
CA LYS A 20 0.44 27.24 -20.45
C LYS A 20 0.85 25.87 -21.01
N LEU A 21 1.76 25.85 -21.98
CA LEU A 21 2.28 24.63 -22.59
C LEU A 21 3.25 23.94 -21.62
N VAL A 22 4.18 24.67 -21.01
CA VAL A 22 5.12 24.15 -20.02
C VAL A 22 4.40 23.56 -18.80
N THR A 23 3.38 24.26 -18.28
CA THR A 23 2.58 23.77 -17.15
C THR A 23 1.72 22.54 -17.49
N SER A 24 1.23 22.42 -18.73
CA SER A 24 0.46 21.24 -19.15
C SER A 24 1.35 20.01 -19.41
N VAL A 25 2.55 20.20 -19.98
CA VAL A 25 3.55 19.15 -20.14
C VAL A 25 4.03 18.61 -18.79
N GLY A 26 4.34 19.50 -17.83
CA GLY A 26 4.72 19.11 -16.47
C GLY A 26 3.64 18.26 -15.77
N LYS A 27 2.38 18.72 -15.79
CA LYS A 27 1.24 17.97 -15.22
C LYS A 27 1.03 16.61 -15.86
N THR A 28 1.29 16.47 -17.16
CA THR A 28 1.12 15.20 -17.87
C THR A 28 2.22 14.20 -17.49
N LYS A 29 3.46 14.68 -17.35
CA LYS A 29 4.59 13.87 -16.90
C LYS A 29 4.41 13.39 -15.45
N ASP A 30 3.96 14.26 -14.56
CA ASP A 30 3.70 13.90 -13.15
C ASP A 30 2.57 12.88 -13.02
N ARG A 31 1.46 13.05 -13.75
CA ARG A 31 0.36 12.09 -13.75
C ARG A 31 0.78 10.72 -14.29
N LYS A 32 1.64 10.69 -15.30
CA LYS A 32 2.17 9.44 -15.85
C LYS A 32 3.02 8.70 -14.81
N ASN A 33 3.90 9.42 -14.13
CA ASN A 33 4.70 8.89 -13.03
C ASN A 33 3.82 8.38 -11.87
N GLU A 34 2.77 9.11 -11.49
CA GLU A 34 1.83 8.65 -10.47
C GLU A 34 1.11 7.36 -10.87
N ASN A 35 0.66 7.25 -12.13
CA ASN A 35 0.00 6.05 -12.61
C ASN A 35 0.95 4.85 -12.63
N GLU A 36 2.20 5.02 -13.07
CA GLU A 36 3.22 3.98 -13.06
C GLU A 36 3.47 3.46 -11.63
N LYS A 37 3.56 4.36 -10.64
CA LYS A 37 3.69 3.98 -9.22
C LYS A 37 2.48 3.22 -8.68
N ILE A 38 1.27 3.58 -9.12
CA ILE A 38 0.04 2.88 -8.72
C ILE A 38 0.02 1.48 -9.34
N ASP A 39 0.40 1.35 -10.61
CA ASP A 39 0.43 0.07 -11.30
C ASP A 39 1.48 -0.86 -10.66
N GLU A 40 2.67 -0.34 -10.34
CA GLU A 40 3.70 -1.08 -9.58
C GLU A 40 3.17 -1.53 -8.20
N LEU A 41 2.50 -0.63 -7.46
CA LEU A 41 1.89 -0.95 -6.17
C LEU A 41 0.88 -2.10 -6.30
N VAL A 42 0.00 -2.03 -7.29
CA VAL A 42 -1.00 -3.08 -7.53
C VAL A 42 -0.30 -4.38 -7.91
N MET A 43 0.70 -4.35 -8.78
CA MET A 43 1.44 -5.56 -9.17
C MET A 43 2.11 -6.24 -7.97
N GLU A 44 2.78 -5.49 -7.10
CA GLU A 44 3.50 -6.06 -5.95
C GLU A 44 2.56 -6.49 -4.80
N TYR A 45 1.43 -5.79 -4.62
CA TYR A 45 0.55 -5.96 -3.45
C TYR A 45 -0.88 -6.42 -3.79
N SER A 46 -1.13 -6.91 -5.01
CA SER A 46 -2.44 -7.45 -5.44
C SER A 46 -2.88 -8.62 -4.57
N ALA A 47 -1.96 -9.54 -4.24
CA ALA A 47 -2.24 -10.67 -3.37
C ALA A 47 -2.44 -10.23 -1.92
N SER A 48 -3.41 -10.83 -1.23
CA SER A 48 -3.54 -10.68 0.21
C SER A 48 -2.25 -11.15 0.88
N THR A 49 -1.73 -10.37 1.82
CA THR A 49 -0.72 -10.88 2.78
C THR A 49 -1.36 -12.06 3.49
N ASN A 50 -1.00 -13.28 3.09
CA ASN A 50 -1.60 -14.50 3.58
C ASN A 50 -1.13 -14.73 5.02
N LEU A 51 -1.78 -14.04 5.96
CA LEU A 51 -1.41 -14.00 7.38
C LEU A 51 -1.47 -15.39 8.02
N VAL A 52 -2.31 -16.27 7.48
CA VAL A 52 -2.47 -17.66 7.92
C VAL A 52 -1.27 -18.53 7.52
N SER A 53 -0.56 -18.20 6.44
CA SER A 53 0.62 -18.91 5.94
C SER A 53 1.91 -18.10 6.13
N LEU A 54 1.96 -17.24 7.15
CA LEU A 54 3.14 -16.40 7.41
C LEU A 54 4.25 -17.23 8.08
N ASP A 55 5.20 -17.75 7.28
CA ASP A 55 6.45 -18.32 7.79
C ASP A 55 7.39 -17.20 8.27
N TRP A 56 7.15 -16.73 9.49
CA TRP A 56 7.90 -15.65 10.12
C TRP A 56 9.42 -15.94 10.21
N LYS A 57 9.82 -17.22 10.17
CA LYS A 57 11.24 -17.61 10.20
C LYS A 57 11.96 -17.23 8.91
N LYS A 58 11.30 -17.38 7.76
CA LYS A 58 11.87 -17.06 6.44
C LYS A 58 11.68 -15.59 6.04
N MET A 59 10.81 -14.87 6.75
CA MET A 59 10.44 -13.51 6.40
C MET A 59 11.53 -12.49 6.76
N LYS A 60 11.89 -11.65 5.79
CA LYS A 60 12.72 -10.47 5.99
C LYS A 60 11.88 -9.35 6.61
N ILE A 61 12.44 -8.64 7.59
CA ILE A 61 11.77 -7.48 8.19
C ILE A 61 11.75 -6.36 7.14
N PRO A 62 10.57 -5.89 6.72
CA PRO A 62 10.48 -4.81 5.74
C PRO A 62 10.94 -3.47 6.33
N PRO A 63 11.46 -2.55 5.50
CA PRO A 63 11.89 -1.23 5.95
C PRO A 63 10.71 -0.38 6.42
N VAL A 64 11.01 0.66 7.19
CA VAL A 64 10.00 1.63 7.66
C VAL A 64 9.52 2.47 6.49
N LEU A 65 8.20 2.60 6.36
CA LEU A 65 7.60 3.53 5.40
C LEU A 65 7.81 4.97 5.88
N THR A 66 8.16 5.84 4.95
CA THR A 66 8.29 7.28 5.21
C THR A 66 6.92 7.91 5.51
N SER A 67 6.90 9.09 6.13
CA SER A 67 5.65 9.81 6.38
C SER A 67 4.89 10.13 5.08
N ALA A 68 5.61 10.53 4.02
CA ALA A 68 5.04 10.80 2.71
C ALA A 68 4.38 9.55 2.08
N GLU A 69 5.02 8.38 2.19
CA GLU A 69 4.43 7.12 1.72
C GLU A 69 3.16 6.76 2.49
N HIS A 70 3.13 6.94 3.81
CA HIS A 70 1.91 6.71 4.60
C HIS A 70 0.77 7.60 4.11
N VAL A 71 1.01 8.90 3.98
CA VAL A 71 -0.01 9.86 3.50
C VAL A 71 -0.50 9.45 2.11
N TRP A 72 0.41 9.07 1.21
CA TRP A 72 0.06 8.62 -0.14
C TRP A 72 -0.80 7.33 -0.12
N LEU A 73 -0.42 6.32 0.67
CA LEU A 73 -1.19 5.07 0.81
C LEU A 73 -2.57 5.33 1.42
N PHE A 74 -2.67 6.19 2.43
CA PHE A 74 -3.95 6.57 3.03
C PHE A 74 -4.86 7.27 2.02
N LYS A 75 -4.30 8.15 1.17
CA LYS A 75 -5.03 8.80 0.07
C LYS A 75 -5.58 7.77 -0.92
N LEU A 76 -4.76 6.78 -1.30
CA LEU A 76 -5.19 5.71 -2.22
C LEU A 76 -6.26 4.78 -1.64
N MET A 77 -6.35 4.65 -0.32
CA MET A 77 -7.39 3.84 0.33
C MET A 77 -8.75 4.53 0.43
N GLN A 78 -8.82 5.87 0.38
CA GLN A 78 -10.09 6.59 0.58
C GLN A 78 -11.18 6.19 -0.43
N PRO A 79 -10.92 6.13 -1.75
CA PRO A 79 -11.95 5.77 -2.72
C PRO A 79 -12.53 4.37 -2.47
N MET A 80 -11.66 3.39 -2.18
CA MET A 80 -12.11 2.05 -1.82
C MET A 80 -12.98 2.07 -0.56
N LYS A 81 -12.62 2.85 0.48
CA LYS A 81 -13.42 2.95 1.71
C LYS A 81 -14.84 3.44 1.41
N THR A 82 -14.97 4.49 0.60
CA THR A 82 -16.27 5.01 0.17
C THR A 82 -17.05 3.97 -0.64
N LEU A 83 -16.40 3.28 -1.58
CA LEU A 83 -17.05 2.22 -2.36
C LEU A 83 -17.54 1.06 -1.50
N LEU A 84 -16.77 0.65 -0.49
CA LEU A 84 -17.18 -0.41 0.44
C LEU A 84 -18.37 0.03 1.29
N GLN A 85 -18.41 1.28 1.76
CA GLN A 85 -19.58 1.80 2.48
C GLN A 85 -20.86 1.78 1.63
N VAL A 86 -20.76 2.16 0.35
CA VAL A 86 -21.90 2.07 -0.57
C VAL A 86 -22.29 0.61 -0.81
N LYS A 87 -21.31 -0.28 -0.95
CA LYS A 87 -21.55 -1.72 -1.08
C LYS A 87 -22.30 -2.28 0.13
N ASP A 88 -21.88 -1.93 1.35
CA ASP A 88 -22.51 -2.38 2.59
C ASP A 88 -23.98 -1.92 2.65
N ASN A 89 -24.24 -0.64 2.36
CA ASN A 89 -25.61 -0.11 2.29
C ASN A 89 -26.46 -0.83 1.23
N LEU A 90 -25.91 -1.10 0.05
CA LEU A 90 -26.62 -1.85 -1.00
C LEU A 90 -26.89 -3.30 -0.57
N GLN A 91 -25.96 -3.93 0.14
CA GLN A 91 -26.11 -5.28 0.65
C GLN A 91 -27.26 -5.37 1.65
N GLU A 92 -27.38 -4.39 2.56
CA GLU A 92 -28.50 -4.31 3.51
C GLU A 92 -29.85 -4.16 2.78
N ASN A 93 -29.90 -3.34 1.72
CA ASN A 93 -31.12 -3.12 0.95
C ASN A 93 -31.52 -4.32 0.07
N LEU A 94 -30.54 -5.04 -0.49
CA LEU A 94 -30.77 -6.14 -1.42
C LEU A 94 -30.87 -7.51 -0.72
N GLY A 95 -30.38 -7.63 0.52
CA GLY A 95 -30.28 -8.91 1.24
C GLY A 95 -29.28 -9.90 0.63
N ARG A 96 -28.44 -9.45 -0.32
CA ARG A 96 -27.40 -10.25 -1.00
C ARG A 96 -26.20 -9.38 -1.34
N GLU A 97 -25.08 -10.01 -1.72
CA GLU A 97 -23.91 -9.28 -2.18
C GLU A 97 -24.23 -8.48 -3.47
N PRO A 98 -23.97 -7.15 -3.50
CA PRO A 98 -24.14 -6.33 -4.68
C PRO A 98 -23.10 -6.66 -5.75
N THR A 99 -23.52 -6.61 -7.01
CA THR A 99 -22.63 -6.77 -8.17
C THR A 99 -21.84 -5.49 -8.44
N ASP A 100 -20.67 -5.61 -9.08
CA ASP A 100 -19.87 -4.44 -9.48
C ASP A 100 -20.67 -3.45 -10.35
N SER A 101 -21.58 -3.96 -11.18
CA SER A 101 -22.47 -3.15 -12.03
C SER A 101 -23.48 -2.34 -11.21
N GLU A 102 -24.01 -2.89 -10.12
CA GLU A 102 -24.93 -2.18 -9.22
C GLU A 102 -24.18 -1.10 -8.42
N LEU A 103 -22.97 -1.41 -7.98
CA LEU A 103 -22.11 -0.46 -7.29
C LEU A 103 -21.69 0.70 -8.22
N ALA A 104 -21.31 0.39 -9.46
CA ALA A 104 -20.99 1.35 -10.51
C ALA A 104 -22.16 2.30 -10.81
N LYS A 105 -23.38 1.75 -10.97
CA LYS A 105 -24.61 2.54 -11.17
C LYS A 105 -24.86 3.48 -9.99
N THR A 106 -24.75 2.98 -8.76
CA THR A 106 -25.04 3.75 -7.54
C THR A 106 -24.03 4.88 -7.32
N THR A 107 -22.77 4.67 -7.71
CA THR A 107 -21.70 5.67 -7.57
C THR A 107 -21.50 6.54 -8.80
N ASN A 108 -22.29 6.33 -9.86
CA ASN A 108 -22.16 6.99 -11.15
C ASN A 108 -20.74 6.86 -11.75
N MET A 109 -20.16 5.68 -11.63
CA MET A 109 -18.84 5.33 -12.14
C MET A 109 -18.93 4.18 -13.14
N ASP A 110 -17.90 4.00 -13.95
CA ASP A 110 -17.76 2.81 -14.78
C ASP A 110 -17.30 1.59 -13.95
N VAL A 111 -17.71 0.39 -14.36
CA VAL A 111 -17.37 -0.87 -13.68
C VAL A 111 -15.85 -1.07 -13.58
N LEU A 112 -15.09 -0.70 -14.63
CA LEU A 112 -13.63 -0.80 -14.61
C LEU A 112 -13.01 0.18 -13.63
N GLN A 113 -13.60 1.37 -13.47
CA GLN A 113 -13.14 2.36 -12.48
C GLN A 113 -13.37 1.86 -11.05
N VAL A 114 -14.54 1.28 -10.77
CA VAL A 114 -14.86 0.67 -9.47
C VAL A 114 -13.84 -0.43 -9.15
N ARG A 115 -13.62 -1.37 -10.08
CA ARG A 115 -12.63 -2.44 -9.92
C ARG A 115 -11.22 -1.92 -9.68
N LYS A 116 -10.80 -0.91 -10.44
CA LYS A 116 -9.48 -0.29 -10.29
C LYS A 116 -9.34 0.35 -8.91
N GLN A 117 -10.31 1.15 -8.46
CA GLN A 117 -10.25 1.81 -7.16
C GLN A 117 -10.19 0.80 -6.00
N ILE A 118 -10.97 -0.28 -6.09
CA ILE A 118 -10.92 -1.37 -5.11
C ILE A 118 -9.54 -2.05 -5.12
N ALA A 119 -9.00 -2.40 -6.30
CA ALA A 119 -7.70 -3.06 -6.41
C ALA A 119 -6.57 -2.19 -5.84
N VAL A 120 -6.54 -0.91 -6.19
CA VAL A 120 -5.55 0.06 -5.68
C VAL A 120 -5.65 0.22 -4.17
N GLY A 121 -6.87 0.37 -3.64
CA GLY A 121 -7.08 0.47 -2.19
C GLY A 121 -6.66 -0.78 -1.43
N ARG A 122 -6.91 -1.97 -1.99
CA ARG A 122 -6.48 -3.26 -1.40
C ARG A 122 -4.96 -3.36 -1.39
N ALA A 123 -4.30 -3.03 -2.50
CA ALA A 123 -2.85 -3.03 -2.59
C ALA A 123 -2.21 -2.05 -1.60
N ALA A 124 -2.75 -0.83 -1.48
CA ALA A 124 -2.30 0.15 -0.51
C ALA A 124 -2.43 -0.36 0.95
N ARG A 125 -3.58 -0.96 1.29
CA ARG A 125 -3.81 -1.60 2.59
C ARG A 125 -2.82 -2.74 2.85
N ASN A 126 -2.59 -3.60 1.87
CA ASN A 126 -1.68 -4.75 1.99
C ASN A 126 -0.24 -4.27 2.24
N LYS A 127 0.21 -3.21 1.54
CA LYS A 127 1.53 -2.59 1.78
C LYS A 127 1.63 -2.05 3.21
N LEU A 128 0.64 -1.30 3.68
CA LEU A 128 0.62 -0.80 5.07
C LEU A 128 0.71 -1.95 6.08
N ILE A 129 -0.10 -3.00 5.92
CA ILE A 129 -0.09 -4.15 6.82
C ILE A 129 1.29 -4.82 6.82
N LYS A 130 1.84 -5.15 5.64
CA LYS A 130 3.15 -5.81 5.51
C LYS A 130 4.25 -5.03 6.22
N HIS A 131 4.30 -3.70 6.04
CA HIS A 131 5.31 -2.86 6.67
C HIS A 131 5.06 -2.65 8.17
N ASN A 132 3.81 -2.68 8.64
CA ASN A 132 3.48 -2.60 10.07
C ASN A 132 3.74 -3.92 10.82
N LEU A 133 3.67 -5.08 10.14
CA LEU A 133 4.05 -6.38 10.71
C LEU A 133 5.52 -6.45 11.15
N ARG A 134 6.36 -5.48 10.76
CA ARG A 134 7.75 -5.37 11.22
C ARG A 134 7.88 -5.42 12.75
N LEU A 135 6.95 -4.78 13.47
CA LEU A 135 7.01 -4.71 14.94
C LEU A 135 6.72 -6.06 15.55
N VAL A 136 5.68 -6.74 15.05
CA VAL A 136 5.31 -8.09 15.45
C VAL A 136 6.47 -9.05 15.16
N LEU A 137 7.07 -8.98 13.97
CA LEU A 137 8.19 -9.82 13.58
C LEU A 137 9.45 -9.57 14.42
N PHE A 138 9.74 -8.30 14.75
CA PHE A 138 10.84 -7.93 15.64
C PHE A 138 10.65 -8.52 17.04
N VAL A 139 9.45 -8.37 17.61
CA VAL A 139 9.09 -8.91 18.93
C VAL A 139 9.19 -10.44 18.93
N ILE A 140 8.62 -11.13 17.94
CA ILE A 140 8.69 -12.60 17.82
C ILE A 140 10.14 -13.08 17.73
N LYS A 141 10.97 -12.46 16.87
CA LYS A 141 12.38 -12.86 16.72
C LYS A 141 13.17 -12.65 18.00
N LYS A 142 12.96 -11.53 18.70
CA LYS A 142 13.60 -11.25 19.99
C LYS A 142 13.22 -12.32 21.02
N HIS A 143 11.92 -12.51 21.27
CA HIS A 143 11.48 -13.49 22.26
C HIS A 143 11.94 -14.92 21.93
N PHE A 144 11.84 -15.35 20.67
CA PHE A 144 12.29 -16.68 20.29
C PHE A 144 13.80 -16.87 20.50
N GLN A 145 14.61 -15.85 20.20
CA GLN A 145 16.04 -15.88 20.46
C GLN A 145 16.34 -15.95 21.97
N ASP A 146 15.61 -15.19 22.78
CA ASP A 146 15.73 -15.22 24.24
C ASP A 146 15.36 -16.61 24.80
N PHE A 147 14.27 -17.22 24.33
CA PHE A 147 13.89 -18.59 24.69
C PHE A 147 14.93 -19.63 24.26
N ALA A 148 15.43 -19.55 23.02
CA ALA A 148 16.46 -20.46 22.53
C ALA A 148 17.77 -20.33 23.32
N ASN A 149 18.14 -19.12 23.72
CA ASN A 149 19.32 -18.86 24.54
C ASN A 149 19.13 -19.37 25.98
N GLY A 150 17.96 -19.14 26.59
CA GLY A 150 17.61 -19.68 27.90
C GLY A 150 17.64 -21.21 27.94
N TYR A 151 17.10 -21.87 26.91
CA TYR A 151 17.14 -23.33 26.79
C TYR A 151 18.57 -23.87 26.58
N LYS A 152 19.44 -23.14 25.87
CA LYS A 152 20.85 -23.51 25.74
C LYS A 152 21.57 -23.43 27.09
N ILE A 153 21.34 -22.37 27.86
CA ILE A 153 21.94 -22.18 29.19
C ILE A 153 21.48 -23.28 30.15
N SER A 154 20.17 -23.59 30.20
CA SER A 154 19.66 -24.67 31.06
C SER A 154 20.21 -26.05 30.68
N ARG A 155 20.34 -26.34 29.37
CA ARG A 155 20.96 -27.60 28.90
C ARG A 155 22.45 -27.67 29.29
N SER A 156 23.20 -26.58 29.18
CA SER A 156 24.60 -26.53 29.60
C SER A 156 24.77 -26.69 31.11
N LEU A 157 23.84 -26.15 31.91
CA LEU A 157 23.82 -26.33 33.37
C LEU A 157 23.50 -27.77 33.78
N SER A 158 22.52 -28.44 33.15
CA SER A 158 22.22 -29.85 33.44
C SER A 158 23.25 -30.83 32.88
N GLY A 159 23.90 -30.52 31.76
CA GLY A 159 24.98 -31.35 31.19
C GLY A 159 26.29 -31.26 31.97
N GLY A 160 26.47 -30.24 32.81
CA GLY A 160 27.64 -30.09 33.68
C GLY A 160 27.57 -30.88 34.99
N SER A 161 26.40 -31.45 35.34
CA SER A 161 26.19 -32.18 36.59
C SER A 161 26.37 -33.71 36.52
N GLU A 162 26.67 -34.28 35.34
CA GLU A 162 26.87 -35.74 35.18
C GLU A 162 28.35 -36.20 35.21
N GLY A 163 29.28 -35.33 35.63
CA GLY A 163 30.73 -35.58 35.50
C GLY A 163 31.50 -36.07 36.73
N THR A 164 30.90 -36.26 37.90
CA THR A 164 31.67 -36.53 39.14
C THR A 164 31.07 -37.60 40.04
N TYR A 165 30.84 -38.82 39.54
CA TYR A 165 30.54 -39.97 40.41
C TYR A 165 31.11 -41.30 39.87
N TYR A 166 32.39 -41.37 39.49
CA TYR A 166 33.11 -42.65 39.42
C TYR A 166 34.61 -42.42 39.67
N SER A 167 35.03 -42.41 40.93
CA SER A 167 36.43 -42.63 41.35
C SER A 167 36.47 -42.98 42.84
N ASN A 168 36.31 -44.27 43.13
CA ASN A 168 37.06 -45.04 44.13
C ASN A 168 36.60 -46.50 44.11
#